data_AF-A0A661FYE1-F1
#
_entry.id   AF-A0A661FYE1-F1
#
_cell.length_a   1.000
_cell.length_b   1.000
_cell.length_c   1.000
_cell.angle_alpha   90.00
_cell.angle_beta   90.00
_cell.angle_gamma   90.00
#
_symmetry.space_group_name_H-M   'P 1'
#
loop_
_entity.id
_entity.type
_entity.pdbx_description
1 polymer ?
#
loop_
_entity_poly.entity_id
_entity_poly.type
_entity_poly.pdbx_seq_one_letter_code
_entity_poly.pdbx_strand_id
1 'polypeptide(L)'
;NAPIDYVHWQDFRWGWARTWAEVPWMAFRSFLTKREVKERFSSKIAKSLEYKQQLPTGSANKDETFDTDQKNNVQKAEIWEIWSKQDAKVFWWSEGAELILDAEDDPLQLDGFWPIPRPMTANITTTLYQPRADYIMSQDLYNEIDELQSRISIITRAVKVVGVYDKSAGDSVGRMLKEGTENDLIPVDNWAMFAEKGGLSGTIDWFPVGDVVATLQTLIQIRDQTIELLYQITGMSDVMRGANTDQYTSDGTNQLKAKFGSIRVQALQDEFARFAGDLEALKAEVISKHYQPGSIIKQSSAEFLPNADLDKVQPALVLMQSPAIKWRINIRPESIAMIDYAQLKSERTEFLMAMATYIQSAQAAVQAVPGSLPILLEMLKWGMAGFKGSNYLEGTMDQAIDMAKKAPQGEKDDGKAKEGELKLQIEQIKAQSAKEKQQGEMQKLQLKSQLDMQTLQAKVQGEIAKINADSKADLTMEAEDARNELMKIEANLTASMQEIQANLEANLAVEEIQSTMAIAEQQVQHSNNMTEIAAAPKPAQTGQSDD
;
A
#
# COMPACT_ATOMS: atom_id res chain seq x y z
N ASN A 1 19.32 -25.10 1.82
CA ASN A 1 18.26 -24.11 1.57
C ASN A 1 18.94 -22.84 1.09
N ALA A 2 18.52 -22.24 -0.02
CA ALA A 2 19.09 -20.98 -0.52
C ALA A 2 18.27 -19.84 0.10
N PRO A 3 18.70 -19.26 1.24
CA PRO A 3 17.91 -18.29 1.97
C PRO A 3 17.86 -16.96 1.22
N ILE A 4 16.80 -16.20 1.48
CA ILE A 4 16.66 -14.82 1.03
C ILE A 4 16.74 -13.98 2.29
N ASP A 5 17.80 -13.19 2.41
CA ASP A 5 18.01 -12.31 3.55
C ASP A 5 17.52 -10.90 3.23
N TYR A 6 16.79 -10.31 4.17
CA TYR A 6 16.41 -8.90 4.09
C TYR A 6 17.60 -8.04 4.49
N VAL A 7 17.94 -7.07 3.62
CA VAL A 7 18.97 -6.07 3.90
C VAL A 7 18.29 -4.70 4.02
N HIS A 8 18.53 -4.02 5.14
CA HIS A 8 18.02 -2.68 5.34
C HIS A 8 18.70 -1.70 4.38
N TRP A 9 17.99 -0.66 3.92
CA TRP A 9 18.50 0.26 2.90
C TRP A 9 19.79 1.00 3.29
N GLN A 10 20.03 1.19 4.59
CA GLN A 10 21.28 1.79 5.11
C GLN A 10 22.49 0.85 5.02
N ASP A 11 22.22 -0.45 5.01
CA ASP A 11 23.21 -1.52 4.98
C ASP A 11 23.54 -1.95 3.55
N PHE A 12 22.97 -1.28 2.54
CA PHE A 12 23.19 -1.58 1.14
C PHE A 12 23.72 -0.35 0.41
N ARG A 13 24.84 -0.50 -0.30
CA ARG A 13 25.47 0.56 -1.08
C ARG A 13 25.89 0.05 -2.44
N TRP A 14 25.98 0.94 -3.41
CA TRP A 14 26.51 0.63 -4.73
C TRP A 14 27.38 1.77 -5.26
N GLY A 15 28.29 1.43 -6.17
CA GLY A 15 29.18 2.38 -6.81
C GLY A 15 28.46 3.32 -7.76
N TRP A 16 29.08 4.48 -8.03
CA TRP A 16 28.54 5.48 -8.93
C TRP A 16 28.25 4.90 -10.32
N ALA A 17 27.02 5.09 -10.81
CA ALA A 17 26.57 4.63 -12.13
C ALA A 17 25.36 5.44 -12.61
N ARG A 18 25.17 5.57 -13.93
CA ARG A 18 23.97 6.21 -14.50
C ARG A 18 22.85 5.21 -14.75
N THR A 19 23.22 3.97 -15.02
CA THR A 19 22.27 2.86 -15.23
C THR A 19 22.67 1.65 -14.39
N TRP A 20 21.71 0.76 -14.11
CA TRP A 20 21.96 -0.47 -13.36
C TRP A 20 23.08 -1.35 -13.98
N ALA A 21 23.17 -1.38 -15.31
CA ALA A 21 24.15 -2.20 -16.01
C ALA A 21 25.61 -1.75 -15.76
N GLU A 22 25.80 -0.47 -15.46
CA GLU A 22 27.10 0.19 -15.27
C GLU A 22 27.59 0.16 -13.81
N VAL A 23 26.80 -0.37 -12.88
CA VAL A 23 27.19 -0.44 -11.46
C VAL A 23 28.52 -1.20 -11.33
N PRO A 24 29.59 -0.57 -10.81
CA PRO A 24 30.92 -1.19 -10.77
C PRO A 24 31.11 -2.11 -9.56
N TRP A 25 30.49 -1.76 -8.43
CA TRP A 25 30.56 -2.52 -7.19
C TRP A 25 29.29 -2.38 -6.37
N MET A 26 29.05 -3.34 -5.49
CA MET A 26 27.94 -3.35 -4.52
C MET A 26 28.47 -3.75 -3.15
N ALA A 27 27.88 -3.23 -2.09
CA ALA A 27 28.32 -3.53 -0.73
C ALA A 27 27.14 -3.80 0.21
N PHE A 28 27.31 -4.81 1.05
CA PHE A 28 26.37 -5.21 2.08
C PHE A 28 27.02 -5.08 3.46
N ARG A 29 26.37 -4.39 4.38
CA ARG A 29 26.83 -4.27 5.77
C ARG A 29 26.22 -5.36 6.63
N SER A 30 27.06 -6.00 7.43
CA SER A 30 26.68 -6.99 8.42
C SER A 30 27.33 -6.65 9.76
N PHE A 31 26.60 -6.89 10.84
CA PHE A 31 27.09 -6.66 12.21
C PHE A 31 27.46 -8.00 12.85
N LEU A 32 28.76 -8.21 13.07
CA LEU A 32 29.26 -9.48 13.63
C LEU A 32 29.81 -9.26 15.04
N THR A 33 29.49 -10.20 15.93
CA THR A 33 30.07 -10.27 17.28
C THR A 33 31.53 -10.69 17.20
N LYS A 34 32.29 -10.42 18.27
CA LYS A 34 33.71 -10.81 18.36
C LYS A 34 33.94 -12.33 18.16
N ARG A 35 32.96 -13.15 18.56
CA ARG A 35 33.01 -14.62 18.38
C ARG A 35 32.90 -15.00 16.90
N GLU A 36 31.93 -14.41 16.19
CA GLU A 36 31.67 -14.69 14.77
C GLU A 36 32.81 -14.20 13.89
N VAL A 37 33.37 -13.02 14.17
CA VAL A 37 34.55 -12.51 13.45
C VAL A 37 35.75 -13.45 13.62
N LYS A 38 35.97 -13.96 14.84
CA LYS A 38 37.08 -14.88 15.12
C LYS A 38 36.92 -16.20 14.36
N GLU A 39 35.69 -16.67 14.19
CA GLU A 39 35.36 -17.90 13.46
C GLU A 39 35.54 -17.73 11.95
N ARG A 40 35.11 -16.60 11.37
CA ARG A 40 35.19 -16.36 9.92
C ARG A 40 36.56 -15.88 9.43
N PHE A 41 37.16 -14.88 10.07
CA PHE A 41 38.32 -14.17 9.52
C PHE A 41 39.66 -14.44 10.23
N SER A 42 39.63 -15.03 11.43
CA SER A 42 40.75 -15.28 12.37
C SER A 42 40.84 -14.34 13.59
N SER A 43 41.60 -14.80 14.59
CA SER A 43 41.77 -14.13 15.88
C SER A 43 42.61 -12.85 15.85
N LYS A 44 43.42 -12.63 14.81
CA LYS A 44 44.23 -11.40 14.66
C LYS A 44 43.36 -10.23 14.22
N ILE A 45 42.50 -10.47 13.22
CA ILE A 45 41.55 -9.49 12.71
C ILE A 45 40.53 -9.11 13.79
N ALA A 46 40.00 -10.09 14.54
CA ALA A 46 39.07 -9.82 15.64
C ALA A 46 39.63 -8.94 16.79
N LYS A 47 40.94 -8.66 16.83
CA LYS A 47 41.55 -7.73 17.79
C LYS A 47 41.78 -6.33 17.22
N SER A 48 41.87 -6.18 15.90
CA SER A 48 42.09 -4.91 15.23
C SER A 48 40.80 -4.17 14.88
N LEU A 49 39.64 -4.83 14.94
CA LEU A 49 38.35 -4.21 14.63
C LEU A 49 37.81 -3.38 15.80
N GLU A 50 37.14 -2.29 15.46
CA GLU A 50 36.31 -1.53 16.41
C GLU A 50 34.97 -2.22 16.63
N TYR A 51 34.55 -2.32 17.89
CA TYR A 51 33.25 -2.87 18.28
C TYR A 51 32.40 -1.74 18.85
N LYS A 52 31.32 -1.38 18.16
CA LYS A 52 30.41 -0.30 18.55
C LYS A 52 29.05 -0.89 18.94
N GLN A 53 28.31 -0.15 19.76
CA GLN A 53 26.91 -0.49 20.03
C GLN A 53 26.10 -0.15 18.79
N GLN A 54 25.23 -1.07 18.38
CA GLN A 54 24.36 -0.86 17.24
C GLN A 54 23.30 0.17 17.60
N LEU A 55 23.18 1.21 16.77
CA LEU A 55 22.12 2.21 16.84
C LEU A 55 21.08 1.91 15.76
N PRO A 56 19.82 2.32 15.93
CA PRO A 56 18.76 2.17 14.92
C PRO A 56 19.11 2.76 13.54
N THR A 57 19.93 3.80 13.48
CA THR A 57 20.42 4.41 12.21
C THR A 57 21.72 3.83 11.71
N GLY A 58 22.27 2.83 12.40
CA GLY A 58 23.46 2.10 11.99
C GLY A 58 24.78 2.88 12.11
N SER A 59 24.80 4.15 12.52
CA SER A 59 26.02 4.89 12.86
C SER A 59 25.68 6.06 13.78
N ALA A 60 26.57 6.39 14.73
CA ALA A 60 26.40 7.55 15.60
C ALA A 60 26.74 8.85 14.84
N ASN A 61 25.80 9.41 14.09
CA ASN A 61 25.93 10.80 13.67
C ASN A 61 25.77 11.71 14.90
N LYS A 62 26.57 12.77 14.97
CA LYS A 62 26.61 13.71 16.11
C LYS A 62 25.29 14.48 16.33
N ASP A 63 24.40 14.48 15.34
CA ASP A 63 23.17 15.30 15.32
C ASP A 63 21.87 14.50 15.49
N GLU A 64 21.95 13.18 15.75
CA GLU A 64 20.75 12.35 15.87
C GLU A 64 20.41 12.06 17.34
N THR A 65 19.28 12.59 17.80
CA THR A 65 18.67 12.23 19.09
C THR A 65 18.03 10.86 18.99
N PHE A 66 18.65 9.85 19.60
CA PHE A 66 18.07 8.51 19.76
C PHE A 66 17.57 8.29 21.16
N ASP A 67 16.46 7.54 21.24
CA ASP A 67 16.02 6.93 22.48
C ASP A 67 17.11 5.97 22.99
N THR A 68 17.58 6.22 24.22
CA THR A 68 18.63 5.42 24.85
C THR A 68 18.23 3.96 25.06
N ASP A 69 16.93 3.67 25.11
CA ASP A 69 16.40 2.32 25.31
C ASP A 69 16.48 1.45 24.03
N GLN A 70 16.73 2.06 22.87
CA GLN A 70 16.91 1.35 21.59
C GLN A 70 18.35 0.91 21.33
N LYS A 71 19.27 1.15 22.28
CA LYS A 71 20.67 0.73 22.16
C LYS A 71 20.79 -0.77 22.38
N ASN A 72 21.44 -1.45 21.45
CA ASN A 72 21.81 -2.84 21.67
C ASN A 72 22.94 -2.91 22.70
N ASN A 73 22.73 -3.67 23.78
CA ASN A 73 23.73 -3.89 24.82
C ASN A 73 24.94 -4.70 24.33
N VAL A 74 24.83 -5.36 23.17
CA VAL A 74 25.90 -6.14 22.56
C VAL A 74 26.68 -5.28 21.57
N GLN A 75 27.99 -5.12 21.81
CA GLN A 75 28.89 -4.50 20.87
C GLN A 75 29.18 -5.44 19.69
N LYS A 76 29.07 -4.91 18.46
CA LYS A 76 29.33 -5.64 17.23
C LYS A 76 30.30 -4.84 16.36
N ALA A 77 31.06 -5.54 15.52
CA ALA A 77 31.90 -4.93 14.50
C ALA A 77 31.09 -4.79 13.22
N GLU A 78 31.23 -3.65 12.56
CA GLU A 78 30.64 -3.37 11.25
C GLU A 78 31.54 -3.95 10.17
N ILE A 79 31.02 -4.88 9.37
CA ILE A 79 31.75 -5.50 8.27
C ILE A 79 30.98 -5.27 6.98
N TRP A 80 31.66 -4.71 6.00
CA TRP A 80 31.21 -4.49 4.65
C TRP A 80 31.73 -5.61 3.75
N GLU A 81 30.80 -6.32 3.12
CA GLU A 81 31.06 -7.26 2.06
C GLU A 81 30.86 -6.56 0.71
N ILE A 82 31.95 -6.36 -0.03
CA ILE A 82 32.00 -5.55 -1.25
C ILE A 82 32.23 -6.46 -2.46
N TRP A 83 31.22 -6.55 -3.30
CA TRP A 83 31.24 -7.26 -4.58
C TRP A 83 31.75 -6.32 -5.68
N SER A 84 32.94 -6.59 -6.25
CA SER A 84 33.52 -5.83 -7.37
C SER A 84 33.34 -6.57 -8.69
N LYS A 85 32.53 -6.02 -9.60
CA LYS A 85 32.29 -6.63 -10.92
C LYS A 85 33.48 -6.50 -11.87
N GLN A 86 34.31 -5.46 -11.70
CA GLN A 86 35.49 -5.26 -12.54
C GLN A 86 36.56 -6.32 -12.25
N ASP A 87 36.74 -6.67 -10.99
CA ASP A 87 37.75 -7.64 -10.55
C ASP A 87 37.20 -9.07 -10.44
N ALA A 88 35.88 -9.24 -10.53
CA ALA A 88 35.16 -10.49 -10.26
C ALA A 88 35.53 -11.10 -8.89
N LYS A 89 35.63 -10.24 -7.86
CA LYS A 89 36.07 -10.58 -6.50
C LYS A 89 35.12 -10.00 -5.46
N VAL A 90 35.06 -10.66 -4.31
CA VAL A 90 34.38 -10.19 -3.11
C VAL A 90 35.43 -9.84 -2.06
N PHE A 91 35.34 -8.61 -1.55
CA PHE A 91 36.25 -8.08 -0.53
C PHE A 91 35.51 -7.86 0.78
N TRP A 92 36.13 -8.18 1.91
CA TRP A 92 35.59 -7.85 3.22
C TRP A 92 36.40 -6.72 3.85
N TRP A 93 35.71 -5.67 4.29
CA TRP A 93 36.32 -4.49 4.90
C TRP A 93 35.53 -4.06 6.14
N SER A 94 36.17 -3.38 7.09
CA SER A 94 35.52 -2.85 8.29
C SER A 94 36.02 -1.43 8.55
N GLU A 95 35.12 -0.56 9.01
CA GLU A 95 35.47 0.81 9.33
C GLU A 95 36.50 0.86 10.47
N GLY A 96 37.64 1.49 10.23
CA GLY A 96 38.78 1.53 11.15
C GLY A 96 39.88 0.49 10.84
N ALA A 97 39.67 -0.43 9.90
CA ALA A 97 40.74 -1.30 9.42
C ALA A 97 41.53 -0.63 8.27
N GLU A 98 42.86 -0.54 8.41
CA GLU A 98 43.77 0.01 7.37
C GLU A 98 43.91 -0.92 6.14
N LEU A 99 43.57 -2.20 6.29
CA LEU A 99 43.70 -3.23 5.26
C LEU A 99 42.38 -3.99 5.07
N ILE A 100 42.21 -4.56 3.86
CA ILE A 100 41.13 -5.49 3.54
C ILE A 100 41.28 -6.73 4.44
N LEU A 101 40.16 -7.18 5.01
CA LEU A 101 40.11 -8.31 5.94
C LEU A 101 40.32 -9.63 5.22
N ASP A 102 39.65 -9.80 4.08
CA ASP A 102 39.71 -10.99 3.25
C ASP A 102 39.28 -10.67 1.80
N ALA A 103 39.67 -11.52 0.85
CA ALA A 103 39.30 -11.41 -0.55
C ALA A 103 39.12 -12.79 -1.18
N GLU A 104 37.96 -13.02 -1.79
CA GLU A 104 37.60 -14.28 -2.45
C GLU A 104 37.24 -14.04 -3.92
N ASP A 105 37.65 -14.96 -4.79
CA ASP A 105 37.33 -14.94 -6.22
C ASP A 105 35.92 -15.51 -6.44
N ASP A 106 35.08 -14.79 -7.20
CA ASP A 106 33.64 -15.05 -7.46
C ASP A 106 33.09 -16.35 -6.83
N PRO A 107 32.62 -16.30 -5.56
CA PRO A 107 32.22 -17.49 -4.83
C PRO A 107 30.95 -18.13 -5.40
N LEU A 108 30.11 -17.37 -6.11
CA LEU A 108 28.82 -17.85 -6.60
C LEU A 108 28.83 -18.20 -8.09
N GLN A 109 29.80 -17.69 -8.87
CA GLN A 109 29.95 -18.00 -10.31
C GLN A 109 28.65 -17.82 -11.09
N LEU A 110 27.90 -16.77 -10.75
CA LEU A 110 26.60 -16.46 -11.34
C LEU A 110 26.79 -15.79 -12.70
N ASP A 111 25.86 -16.02 -13.63
CA ASP A 111 25.89 -15.43 -14.97
C ASP A 111 25.90 -13.88 -14.92
N GLY A 112 25.25 -13.32 -13.89
CA GLY A 112 25.18 -11.88 -13.64
C GLY A 112 26.20 -11.33 -12.63
N PHE A 113 27.04 -12.19 -12.02
CA PHE A 113 27.96 -11.92 -10.90
C PHE A 113 27.30 -11.45 -9.59
N TRP A 114 26.18 -10.73 -9.66
CA TRP A 114 25.53 -10.14 -8.49
C TRP A 114 24.74 -11.15 -7.65
N PRO A 115 24.84 -11.08 -6.31
CA PRO A 115 24.05 -11.90 -5.39
C PRO A 115 22.62 -11.38 -5.18
N ILE A 116 22.24 -10.30 -5.87
CA ILE A 116 20.93 -9.66 -5.79
C ILE A 116 20.44 -9.29 -7.20
N PRO A 117 19.14 -9.45 -7.53
CA PRO A 117 18.58 -8.88 -8.74
C PRO A 117 18.54 -7.35 -8.68
N ARG A 118 18.22 -6.68 -9.80
CA ARG A 118 18.05 -5.21 -9.82
C ARG A 118 17.01 -4.79 -8.77
N PRO A 119 17.38 -4.01 -7.73
CA PRO A 119 16.48 -3.57 -6.68
C PRO A 119 15.27 -2.84 -7.25
N MET A 120 14.18 -2.86 -6.50
CA MET A 120 13.05 -1.97 -6.76
C MET A 120 13.48 -0.54 -6.45
N THR A 121 13.48 0.32 -7.46
CA THR A 121 13.91 1.72 -7.31
C THR A 121 12.81 2.66 -7.79
N ALA A 122 12.39 3.58 -6.92
CA ALA A 122 11.45 4.65 -7.26
C ALA A 122 12.19 5.91 -7.71
N ASN A 123 11.60 6.64 -8.67
CA ASN A 123 12.02 7.97 -9.13
C ASN A 123 13.52 8.12 -9.39
N ILE A 124 14.08 7.28 -10.25
CA ILE A 124 15.49 7.39 -10.65
C ILE A 124 15.73 8.68 -11.43
N THR A 125 16.84 9.36 -11.15
CA THR A 125 17.27 10.53 -11.93
C THR A 125 18.02 10.10 -13.19
N THR A 126 18.03 10.94 -14.22
CA THR A 126 18.77 10.67 -15.46
C THR A 126 20.28 10.82 -15.30
N THR A 127 20.74 11.54 -14.28
CA THR A 127 22.15 11.84 -14.04
C THR A 127 22.84 10.79 -13.17
N LEU A 128 22.10 10.11 -12.31
CA LEU A 128 22.61 9.14 -11.35
C LEU A 128 21.56 8.06 -11.06
N TYR A 129 22.00 6.81 -11.02
CA TYR A 129 21.21 5.68 -10.56
C TYR A 129 21.07 5.75 -9.03
N GLN A 130 20.25 6.69 -8.56
CA GLN A 130 19.92 6.90 -7.16
C GLN A 130 18.41 7.11 -7.04
N PRO A 131 17.72 6.30 -6.22
CA PRO A 131 16.30 6.51 -5.96
C PRO A 131 16.09 7.80 -5.18
N ARG A 132 15.01 8.52 -5.50
CA ARG A 132 14.56 9.69 -4.72
C ARG A 132 13.21 9.37 -4.10
N ALA A 133 13.09 9.64 -2.79
CA ALA A 133 11.83 9.47 -2.08
C ALA A 133 10.76 10.42 -2.63
N ASP A 134 9.52 9.94 -2.75
CA ASP A 134 8.37 10.75 -3.18
C ASP A 134 8.19 11.99 -2.31
N TYR A 135 8.48 11.87 -1.01
CA TYR A 135 8.46 12.99 -0.07
C TYR A 135 9.34 14.16 -0.52
N ILE A 136 10.56 13.89 -1.03
CA ILE A 136 11.48 14.95 -1.48
C ILE A 136 10.88 15.72 -2.68
N MET A 137 10.09 15.06 -3.53
CA MET A 137 9.45 15.71 -4.68
C MET A 137 8.34 16.68 -4.28
N SER A 138 7.71 16.47 -3.12
CA SER A 138 6.60 17.29 -2.60
C SER A 138 6.93 17.95 -1.26
N GLN A 139 8.21 18.01 -0.88
CA GLN A 139 8.66 18.44 0.44
C GLN A 139 8.21 19.87 0.74
N ASP A 140 8.32 20.76 -0.26
CA ASP A 140 7.93 22.16 -0.13
C ASP A 140 6.45 22.29 0.25
N LEU A 141 5.56 21.49 -0.35
CA LEU A 141 4.13 21.49 -0.03
C LEU A 141 3.85 20.91 1.35
N TYR A 142 4.54 19.85 1.75
CA TYR A 142 4.42 19.33 3.11
C TYR A 142 4.82 20.38 4.16
N ASN A 143 5.92 21.08 3.93
CA ASN A 143 6.39 22.14 4.82
C ASN A 143 5.43 23.33 4.85
N GLU A 144 4.88 23.72 3.70
CA GLU A 144 3.88 24.79 3.60
C GLU A 144 2.61 24.45 4.39
N ILE A 145 2.12 23.21 4.28
CA ILE A 145 0.97 22.73 5.06
C ILE A 145 1.28 22.79 6.56
N ASP A 146 2.46 22.35 6.99
CA ASP A 146 2.87 22.38 8.40
C ASP A 146 2.95 23.82 8.95
N GLU A 147 3.48 24.75 8.15
CA GLU A 147 3.53 26.17 8.52
C GLU A 147 2.12 26.77 8.63
N LEU A 148 1.23 26.48 7.66
CA LEU A 148 -0.16 26.93 7.69
C LEU A 148 -0.90 26.38 8.91
N GLN A 149 -0.71 25.10 9.24
CA GLN A 149 -1.30 24.48 10.43
C GLN A 149 -0.77 25.10 11.73
N SER A 150 0.53 25.38 11.81
CA SER A 150 1.13 26.08 12.94
C SER A 150 0.52 27.46 13.13
N ARG A 151 0.35 28.23 12.05
CA ARG A 151 -0.31 29.56 12.07
C ARG A 151 -1.77 29.48 12.47
N ILE A 152 -2.53 28.50 11.93
CA ILE A 152 -3.93 28.23 12.31
C ILE A 152 -4.01 27.93 13.81
N SER A 153 -3.12 27.09 14.34
CA SER A 153 -3.09 26.75 15.77
C SER A 153 -2.84 27.97 16.66
N ILE A 154 -1.89 28.83 16.28
CA ILE A 154 -1.58 30.06 17.01
C ILE A 154 -2.78 31.01 17.01
N ILE A 155 -3.39 31.25 15.83
CA ILE A 155 -4.55 32.15 15.71
C ILE A 155 -5.75 31.58 16.46
N THR A 156 -6.00 30.27 16.37
CA THR A 156 -7.07 29.61 17.13
C THR A 156 -6.90 29.81 18.64
N ARG A 157 -5.67 29.72 19.16
CA ARG A 157 -5.38 30.03 20.57
C ARG A 157 -5.53 31.51 20.92
N ALA A 158 -5.32 32.40 19.95
CA ALA A 158 -5.44 33.85 20.10
C ALA A 158 -6.89 34.36 20.00
N VAL A 159 -7.80 33.59 19.40
CA VAL A 159 -9.23 33.89 19.39
C VAL A 159 -9.76 33.79 20.83
N LYS A 160 -9.86 34.95 21.48
CA LYS A 160 -10.50 35.13 22.77
C LYS A 160 -11.41 36.35 22.68
N VAL A 161 -12.61 36.24 23.24
CA VAL A 161 -13.54 37.38 23.33
C VAL A 161 -13.11 38.23 24.51
N VAL A 162 -12.25 39.22 24.24
CA VAL A 162 -11.77 40.19 25.24
C VAL A 162 -12.03 41.60 24.71
N GLY A 163 -12.32 42.53 25.61
CA GLY A 163 -12.59 43.92 25.26
C GLY A 163 -12.13 44.84 26.39
N VAL A 164 -11.91 46.11 26.07
CA VAL A 164 -11.58 47.15 27.04
C VAL A 164 -12.77 48.11 27.16
N TYR A 165 -13.03 48.59 28.38
CA TYR A 165 -14.08 49.59 28.61
C TYR A 165 -13.50 50.82 29.30
N ASP A 166 -14.11 51.98 29.04
CA ASP A 166 -13.71 53.25 29.66
C ASP A 166 -13.99 53.23 31.18
N LYS A 167 -12.94 53.34 32.00
CA LYS A 167 -13.04 53.37 33.48
C LYS A 167 -13.96 54.49 34.00
N SER A 168 -14.13 55.56 33.22
CA SER A 168 -15.02 56.67 33.58
C SER A 168 -16.51 56.37 33.40
N ALA A 169 -16.88 55.25 32.75
CA ALA A 169 -18.27 54.84 32.54
C ALA A 169 -18.88 54.03 33.70
N GLY A 170 -18.13 53.80 34.79
CA GLY A 170 -18.58 53.14 36.01
C GLY A 170 -18.50 51.61 35.97
N ASP A 171 -18.73 50.98 37.12
CA ASP A 171 -18.67 49.51 37.33
C ASP A 171 -19.85 48.75 36.68
N SER A 172 -20.82 49.44 36.08
CA SER A 172 -21.98 48.81 35.42
C SER A 172 -21.59 48.01 34.17
N VAL A 173 -20.63 48.50 33.38
CA VAL A 173 -20.18 47.83 32.14
C VAL A 173 -19.35 46.59 32.44
N GLY A 174 -18.49 46.65 33.46
CA GLY A 174 -17.68 45.50 33.91
C GLY A 174 -18.52 44.39 34.57
N ARG A 175 -19.61 44.75 35.26
CA ARG A 175 -20.57 43.80 35.84
C ARG A 175 -21.33 43.01 34.77
N MET A 176 -21.64 43.62 33.61
CA MET A 176 -22.28 42.93 32.49
C MET A 176 -21.54 41.68 32.02
N LEU A 177 -20.20 41.69 32.05
CA LEU A 177 -19.38 40.55 31.60
C LEU A 177 -19.02 39.57 32.71
N LYS A 178 -19.17 39.94 33.98
CA LYS A 178 -18.86 39.10 35.14
C LYS A 178 -20.09 38.45 35.78
N GLU A 179 -21.22 39.17 35.78
CA GLU A 179 -22.48 38.79 36.44
C GLU A 179 -23.60 38.45 35.43
N GLY A 180 -23.30 38.52 34.13
CA GLY A 180 -24.25 38.29 33.03
C GLY A 180 -24.64 36.82 32.86
N THR A 181 -25.34 36.25 33.84
CA THR A 181 -26.04 34.98 33.73
C THR A 181 -27.55 35.24 33.79
N GLU A 182 -28.22 35.04 32.65
CA GLU A 182 -29.67 35.22 32.42
C GLU A 182 -30.21 36.65 32.58
N ASN A 183 -31.46 36.86 32.13
CA ASN A 183 -32.11 38.15 31.82
C ASN A 183 -32.13 39.17 32.99
N ASP A 184 -30.99 39.81 33.28
CA ASP A 184 -30.84 40.84 34.29
C ASP A 184 -30.59 42.23 33.66
N LEU A 185 -31.17 43.27 34.27
CA LEU A 185 -31.06 44.65 33.80
C LEU A 185 -30.09 45.41 34.70
N ILE A 186 -28.89 45.67 34.18
CA ILE A 186 -27.84 46.35 34.95
C ILE A 186 -28.08 47.87 34.90
N PRO A 187 -28.29 48.52 36.06
CA PRO A 187 -28.49 49.96 36.11
C PRO A 187 -27.20 50.72 35.78
N VAL A 188 -27.35 51.80 35.01
CA VAL A 188 -26.25 52.73 34.67
C VAL A 188 -26.47 54.03 35.44
N ASP A 189 -25.49 54.43 36.26
CA ASP A 189 -25.62 55.57 37.19
C ASP A 189 -25.84 56.93 36.50
N ASN A 190 -25.34 57.11 35.27
CA ASN A 190 -25.49 58.35 34.51
C ASN A 190 -25.96 58.10 33.06
N TRP A 191 -27.25 57.77 32.91
CA TRP A 191 -27.88 57.45 31.64
C TRP A 191 -27.72 58.55 30.57
N ALA A 192 -27.77 59.83 30.98
CA ALA A 192 -27.65 60.96 30.05
C ALA A 192 -26.24 61.03 29.42
N MET A 193 -25.19 60.88 30.23
CA MET A 193 -23.80 60.87 29.73
C MET A 193 -23.47 59.59 28.97
N PHE A 194 -24.04 58.46 29.37
CA PHE A 194 -23.90 57.18 28.66
C PHE A 194 -24.54 57.21 27.28
N ALA A 195 -25.73 57.84 27.15
CA ALA A 195 -26.39 58.04 25.86
C ALA A 195 -25.64 59.02 24.94
N GLU A 196 -25.07 60.11 25.48
CA GLU A 196 -24.25 61.07 24.71
C GLU A 196 -22.95 60.46 24.18
N LYS A 197 -22.32 59.54 24.91
CA LYS A 197 -21.11 58.82 24.48
C LYS A 197 -21.36 57.69 23.47
N GLY A 198 -22.60 57.51 22.99
CA GLY A 198 -22.94 56.46 22.02
C GLY A 198 -23.30 55.10 22.65
N GLY A 199 -23.68 55.10 23.93
CA GLY A 199 -24.14 53.91 24.65
C GLY A 199 -23.07 52.83 24.79
N LEU A 200 -23.50 51.57 24.75
CA LEU A 200 -22.64 50.41 24.93
C LEU A 200 -21.52 50.33 23.87
N SER A 201 -21.84 50.66 22.60
CA SER A 201 -20.90 50.63 21.48
C SER A 201 -19.83 51.72 21.53
N GLY A 202 -20.08 52.84 22.23
CA GLY A 202 -19.07 53.91 22.40
C GLY A 202 -18.24 53.77 23.67
N THR A 203 -18.62 52.85 24.56
CA THR A 203 -17.99 52.66 25.89
C THR A 203 -17.16 51.38 25.96
N ILE A 204 -17.50 50.38 25.13
CA ILE A 204 -16.77 49.13 25.00
C ILE A 204 -16.06 49.12 23.64
N ASP A 205 -14.75 48.92 23.66
CA ASP A 205 -13.96 48.57 22.49
C ASP A 205 -13.62 47.08 22.56
N TRP A 206 -14.24 46.30 21.67
CA TRP A 206 -14.04 44.86 21.60
C TRP A 206 -12.78 44.55 20.81
N PHE A 207 -12.01 43.54 21.23
CA PHE A 207 -10.98 42.97 20.35
C PHE A 207 -11.67 42.54 19.04
N PRO A 208 -11.12 42.87 17.86
CA PRO A 208 -11.77 42.60 16.59
C PRO A 208 -11.72 41.10 16.25
N VAL A 209 -12.49 40.31 16.98
CA VAL A 209 -12.61 38.85 16.82
C VAL A 209 -13.09 38.52 15.40
N GLY A 210 -13.92 39.37 14.80
CA GLY A 210 -14.39 39.21 13.42
C GLY A 210 -13.25 39.14 12.40
N ASP A 211 -12.27 40.03 12.48
CA ASP A 211 -11.13 40.06 11.57
C ASP A 211 -10.18 38.87 11.78
N VAL A 212 -10.05 38.42 13.04
CA VAL A 212 -9.25 37.25 13.39
C VAL A 212 -9.91 35.96 12.89
N VAL A 213 -11.24 35.84 13.01
CA VAL A 213 -12.01 34.71 12.47
C VAL A 213 -11.97 34.70 10.94
N ALA A 214 -12.07 35.86 10.27
CA ALA A 214 -11.95 35.95 8.82
C ALA A 214 -10.55 35.53 8.34
N THR A 215 -9.50 35.93 9.06
CA THR A 215 -8.12 35.50 8.78
C THR A 215 -7.96 34.00 8.96
N LEU A 216 -8.52 33.43 10.04
CA LEU A 216 -8.53 32.00 10.30
C LEU A 216 -9.22 31.21 9.18
N GLN A 217 -10.39 31.67 8.73
CA GLN A 217 -11.12 31.06 7.61
C GLN A 217 -10.29 31.09 6.32
N THR A 218 -9.62 32.21 6.04
CA THR A 218 -8.75 32.34 4.87
C THR A 218 -7.56 31.37 4.93
N LEU A 219 -6.93 31.22 6.09
CA LEU A 219 -5.82 30.27 6.26
C LEU A 219 -6.27 28.81 6.12
N ILE A 220 -7.44 28.46 6.65
CA ILE A 220 -8.05 27.13 6.46
C ILE A 220 -8.28 26.88 4.96
N GLN A 221 -8.82 27.86 4.24
CA GLN A 221 -9.05 27.74 2.80
C GLN A 221 -7.75 27.53 2.01
N ILE A 222 -6.70 28.31 2.29
CA ILE A 222 -5.39 28.17 1.62
C ILE A 222 -4.77 26.81 1.94
N ARG A 223 -4.86 26.36 3.20
CA ARG A 223 -4.39 25.03 3.60
C ARG A 223 -5.09 23.93 2.81
N ASP A 224 -6.41 24.00 2.70
CA ASP A 224 -7.19 22.98 1.99
C ASP A 224 -6.86 22.97 0.48
N GLN A 225 -6.62 24.14 -0.12
CA GLN A 225 -6.11 24.25 -1.50
C GLN A 225 -4.70 23.65 -1.66
N THR A 226 -3.82 23.85 -0.68
CA THR A 226 -2.44 23.31 -0.70
C THR A 226 -2.45 21.80 -0.54
N ILE A 227 -3.34 21.26 0.31
CA ILE A 227 -3.59 19.82 0.44
C ILE A 227 -4.10 19.24 -0.88
N GLU A 228 -5.02 19.93 -1.55
CA GLU A 228 -5.52 19.51 -2.86
C GLU A 228 -4.40 19.49 -3.91
N LEU A 229 -3.56 20.53 -3.96
CA LEU A 229 -2.38 20.60 -4.82
C LEU A 229 -1.40 19.45 -4.54
N LEU A 230 -1.16 19.13 -3.27
CA LEU A 230 -0.34 17.99 -2.86
C LEU A 230 -0.91 16.68 -3.41
N TYR A 231 -2.23 16.48 -3.36
CA TYR A 231 -2.86 15.29 -3.95
C TYR A 231 -2.74 15.23 -5.47
N GLN A 232 -2.86 16.37 -6.16
CA GLN A 232 -2.68 16.44 -7.61
C GLN A 232 -1.24 16.08 -8.02
N ILE A 233 -0.24 16.54 -7.27
CA ILE A 233 1.19 16.30 -7.56
C ILE A 233 1.62 14.87 -7.20
N THR A 234 1.26 14.41 -6.00
CA THR A 234 1.50 13.01 -5.59
C THR A 234 0.69 12.03 -6.43
N GLY A 235 -0.38 12.52 -7.07
CA GLY A 235 -1.16 11.77 -8.03
C GLY A 235 -2.09 10.74 -7.40
N MET A 236 -2.43 10.93 -6.13
CA MET A 236 -3.49 10.18 -5.45
C MET A 236 -4.84 10.59 -6.06
N SER A 237 -5.44 9.69 -6.83
CA SER A 237 -6.76 9.91 -7.42
C SER A 237 -7.84 9.88 -6.34
N ASP A 238 -8.77 10.83 -6.38
CA ASP A 238 -9.92 10.97 -5.48
C ASP A 238 -10.73 9.66 -5.32
N VAL A 239 -10.75 8.83 -6.36
CA VAL A 239 -11.46 7.54 -6.41
C VAL A 239 -10.83 6.48 -5.49
N MET A 240 -9.51 6.50 -5.26
CA MET A 240 -8.85 5.52 -4.38
C MET A 240 -8.98 5.90 -2.88
N ARG A 241 -9.55 7.06 -2.58
CA ARG A 241 -9.74 7.58 -1.22
C ARG A 241 -11.06 7.17 -0.59
N GLY A 242 -11.92 6.42 -1.30
CA GLY A 242 -13.23 6.00 -0.81
C GLY A 242 -14.21 7.17 -0.57
N ALA A 243 -13.89 8.38 -1.06
CA ALA A 243 -14.83 9.48 -1.04
C ALA A 243 -16.01 9.14 -1.96
N ASN A 244 -17.22 9.14 -1.40
CA ASN A 244 -18.47 8.85 -2.10
C ASN A 244 -18.47 9.50 -3.50
N THR A 245 -18.38 8.68 -4.53
CA THR A 245 -18.62 9.10 -5.91
C THR A 245 -20.03 9.64 -5.99
N ASP A 246 -20.15 10.96 -6.12
CA ASP A 246 -21.39 11.61 -6.51
C ASP A 246 -21.96 10.89 -7.74
N GLN A 247 -23.19 10.39 -7.59
CA GLN A 247 -23.96 9.67 -8.61
C GLN A 247 -24.16 10.47 -9.92
N TYR A 248 -23.74 11.74 -9.93
CA TYR A 248 -23.86 12.68 -11.05
C TYR A 248 -22.55 12.95 -11.79
N THR A 249 -21.40 12.42 -11.33
CA THR A 249 -20.15 12.51 -12.08
C THR A 249 -20.11 11.37 -13.12
N SER A 250 -20.11 11.73 -14.40
CA SER A 250 -20.25 10.81 -15.54
C SER A 250 -19.43 9.52 -15.38
N ASP A 251 -20.07 8.35 -15.58
CA ASP A 251 -19.43 7.03 -15.55
C ASP A 251 -18.11 6.95 -16.30
N GLY A 252 -17.98 7.67 -17.44
CA GLY A 252 -16.75 7.74 -18.22
C GLY A 252 -15.56 8.39 -17.49
N THR A 253 -15.80 9.45 -16.72
CA THR A 253 -14.74 10.18 -15.98
C THR A 253 -14.30 9.40 -14.74
N ASN A 254 -15.23 8.71 -14.07
CA ASN A 254 -14.92 7.86 -12.91
C ASN A 254 -14.21 6.56 -13.34
N GLN A 255 -14.62 5.94 -14.45
CA GLN A 255 -13.88 4.83 -15.04
C GLN A 255 -12.48 5.25 -15.50
N LEU A 256 -12.31 6.45 -16.05
CA LEU A 256 -10.99 6.95 -16.46
C LEU A 256 -10.09 7.22 -15.26
N LYS A 257 -10.60 7.87 -14.20
CA LYS A 257 -9.88 8.10 -12.93
C LYS A 257 -9.54 6.79 -12.20
N ALA A 258 -10.44 5.80 -12.22
CA ALA A 258 -10.18 4.46 -11.72
C ALA A 258 -9.11 3.74 -12.55
N LYS A 259 -9.14 3.89 -13.89
CA LYS A 259 -8.10 3.37 -14.79
C LYS A 259 -6.73 4.02 -14.52
N PHE A 260 -6.66 5.34 -14.28
CA PHE A 260 -5.39 6.01 -13.95
C PHE A 260 -4.80 5.59 -12.60
N GLY A 261 -5.62 5.40 -11.57
CA GLY A 261 -5.19 4.83 -10.30
C GLY A 261 -4.71 3.38 -10.46
N SER A 262 -5.45 2.59 -11.23
CA SER A 262 -5.10 1.20 -11.57
C SER A 262 -3.75 1.10 -12.31
N ILE A 263 -3.45 1.99 -13.27
CA ILE A 263 -2.18 1.96 -14.01
C ILE A 263 -0.96 2.19 -13.10
N ARG A 264 -1.04 3.12 -12.14
CA ARG A 264 0.06 3.36 -11.18
C ARG A 264 0.27 2.17 -10.25
N VAL A 265 -0.82 1.59 -9.75
CA VAL A 265 -0.75 0.38 -8.91
C VAL A 265 -0.23 -0.81 -9.72
N GLN A 266 -0.68 -0.97 -10.97
CA GLN A 266 -0.17 -1.99 -11.89
C GLN A 266 1.33 -1.83 -12.15
N ALA A 267 1.83 -0.61 -12.35
CA ALA A 267 3.27 -0.39 -12.52
C ALA A 267 4.09 -0.82 -11.28
N LEU A 268 3.57 -0.58 -10.07
CA LEU A 268 4.19 -1.06 -8.84
C LEU A 268 4.11 -2.59 -8.71
N GLN A 269 2.96 -3.18 -9.06
CA GLN A 269 2.77 -4.63 -9.07
C GLN A 269 3.68 -5.32 -10.10
N ASP A 270 3.85 -4.74 -11.29
CA ASP A 270 4.72 -5.25 -12.35
C ASP A 270 6.19 -5.16 -11.95
N GLU A 271 6.63 -4.05 -11.33
CA GLU A 271 8.01 -3.91 -10.85
C GLU A 271 8.29 -4.87 -9.68
N PHE A 272 7.32 -5.09 -8.79
CA PHE A 272 7.41 -6.12 -7.75
C PHE A 272 7.48 -7.52 -8.35
N ALA A 273 6.62 -7.83 -9.32
CA ALA A 273 6.59 -9.13 -9.98
C ALA A 273 7.86 -9.41 -10.78
N ARG A 274 8.44 -8.40 -11.41
CA ARG A 274 9.79 -8.46 -12.00
C ARG A 274 10.83 -8.77 -10.93
N PHE A 275 10.89 -8.00 -9.84
CA PHE A 275 11.87 -8.19 -8.78
C PHE A 275 11.79 -9.60 -8.17
N ALA A 276 10.58 -10.07 -7.86
CA ALA A 276 10.34 -11.41 -7.34
C ALA A 276 10.71 -12.50 -8.36
N GLY A 277 10.38 -12.31 -9.65
CA GLY A 277 10.76 -13.24 -10.72
C GLY A 277 12.27 -13.35 -10.91
N ASP A 278 12.95 -12.21 -10.94
CA ASP A 278 14.41 -12.14 -11.03
C ASP A 278 15.08 -12.78 -9.78
N LEU A 279 14.51 -12.58 -8.59
CA LEU A 279 15.00 -13.16 -7.33
C LEU A 279 14.88 -14.69 -7.31
N GLU A 280 13.72 -15.23 -7.71
CA GLU A 280 13.53 -16.68 -7.80
C GLU A 280 14.41 -17.29 -8.90
N ALA A 281 14.64 -16.57 -10.02
CA ALA A 281 15.54 -17.03 -11.06
C ALA A 281 17.00 -17.12 -10.55
N LEU A 282 17.45 -16.12 -9.78
CA LEU A 282 18.76 -16.12 -9.14
C LEU A 282 18.91 -17.29 -8.15
N LYS A 283 17.87 -17.53 -7.35
CA LYS A 283 17.82 -18.64 -6.40
C LYS A 283 17.87 -19.99 -7.11
N ALA A 284 17.14 -20.16 -8.21
CA ALA A 284 17.20 -21.37 -9.04
C ALA A 284 18.60 -21.59 -9.63
N GLU A 285 19.28 -20.52 -10.06
CA GLU A 285 20.66 -20.58 -10.53
C GLU A 285 21.64 -21.02 -9.43
N VAL A 286 21.54 -20.43 -8.23
CA VAL A 286 22.36 -20.82 -7.07
C VAL A 286 22.14 -22.29 -6.69
N ILE A 287 20.89 -22.75 -6.67
CA ILE A 287 20.56 -24.16 -6.40
C ILE A 287 21.16 -25.06 -7.49
N SER A 288 21.06 -24.67 -8.75
CA SER A 288 21.55 -25.48 -9.87
C SER A 288 23.08 -25.63 -9.86
N LYS A 289 23.82 -24.57 -9.50
CA LYS A 289 25.30 -24.57 -9.52
C LYS A 289 25.93 -25.15 -8.25
N HIS A 290 25.37 -24.89 -7.07
CA HIS A 290 26.05 -25.17 -5.79
C HIS A 290 25.47 -26.35 -5.00
N TYR A 291 24.27 -26.84 -5.32
CA TYR A 291 23.64 -27.90 -4.53
C TYR A 291 23.96 -29.29 -5.06
N GLN A 292 24.14 -30.22 -4.13
CA GLN A 292 24.30 -31.64 -4.45
C GLN A 292 22.97 -32.21 -4.99
N PRO A 293 22.98 -33.07 -6.04
CA PRO A 293 21.77 -33.66 -6.62
C PRO A 293 20.86 -34.34 -5.60
N GLY A 294 21.43 -35.11 -4.66
CA GLY A 294 20.66 -35.79 -3.62
C GLY A 294 19.97 -34.82 -2.65
N SER A 295 20.58 -33.65 -2.38
CA SER A 295 19.94 -32.60 -1.58
C SER A 295 18.75 -31.97 -2.32
N ILE A 296 18.86 -31.80 -3.64
CA ILE A 296 17.77 -31.27 -4.48
C ILE A 296 16.59 -32.24 -4.45
N ILE A 297 16.81 -33.54 -4.72
CA ILE A 297 15.75 -34.58 -4.72
C ILE A 297 14.98 -34.59 -3.40
N LYS A 298 15.72 -34.56 -2.27
CA LYS A 298 15.13 -34.62 -0.94
C LYS A 298 14.32 -33.36 -0.61
N GLN A 299 14.82 -32.19 -0.99
CA GLN A 299 14.15 -30.90 -0.72
C GLN A 299 12.97 -30.66 -1.66
N SER A 300 13.03 -31.15 -2.91
CA SER A 300 11.93 -31.06 -3.86
C SER A 300 10.86 -32.13 -3.65
N SER A 301 11.02 -33.01 -2.65
CA SER A 301 10.14 -34.16 -2.42
C SER A 301 9.94 -35.02 -3.67
N ALA A 302 10.95 -35.10 -4.53
CA ALA A 302 10.84 -35.81 -5.82
C ALA A 302 10.62 -37.33 -5.64
N GLU A 303 10.95 -37.87 -4.47
CA GLU A 303 10.69 -39.26 -4.07
C GLU A 303 9.19 -39.59 -3.95
N PHE A 304 8.33 -38.57 -3.77
CA PHE A 304 6.88 -38.72 -3.64
C PHE A 304 6.12 -38.43 -4.94
N LEU A 305 6.82 -38.26 -6.06
CA LEU A 305 6.20 -38.08 -7.37
C LEU A 305 5.49 -39.38 -7.82
N PRO A 306 4.43 -39.28 -8.65
CA PRO A 306 3.79 -40.45 -9.25
C PRO A 306 4.82 -41.34 -9.97
N ASN A 307 4.64 -42.66 -9.92
CA ASN A 307 5.57 -43.64 -10.51
C ASN A 307 5.88 -43.40 -12.00
N ALA A 308 5.00 -42.71 -12.73
CA ALA A 308 5.17 -42.36 -14.14
C ALA A 308 6.16 -41.21 -14.42
N ASP A 309 6.61 -40.51 -13.38
CA ASP A 309 7.54 -39.37 -13.49
C ASP A 309 8.85 -39.59 -12.72
N LEU A 310 8.97 -40.67 -11.94
CA LEU A 310 10.19 -41.01 -11.19
C LEU A 310 11.39 -41.27 -12.11
N ASP A 311 11.16 -41.86 -13.28
CA ASP A 311 12.19 -42.09 -14.31
C ASP A 311 12.73 -40.80 -14.93
N LYS A 312 11.96 -39.71 -14.87
CA LYS A 312 12.32 -38.38 -15.40
C LYS A 312 13.12 -37.53 -14.42
N VAL A 313 13.14 -37.88 -13.13
CA VAL A 313 13.84 -37.10 -12.09
C VAL A 313 15.34 -37.01 -12.37
N GLN A 314 15.99 -38.13 -12.71
CA GLN A 314 17.43 -38.16 -12.95
C GLN A 314 17.85 -37.38 -14.21
N PRO A 315 17.20 -37.54 -15.38
CA PRO A 315 17.43 -36.68 -16.53
C PRO A 315 17.16 -35.20 -16.26
N ALA A 316 16.11 -34.88 -15.49
CA ALA A 316 15.78 -33.50 -15.13
C ALA A 316 16.88 -32.85 -14.28
N LEU A 317 17.48 -33.57 -13.33
CA LEU A 317 18.60 -33.06 -12.52
C LEU A 317 19.85 -32.76 -13.35
N VAL A 318 20.20 -33.66 -14.27
CA VAL A 318 21.34 -33.45 -15.17
C VAL A 318 21.12 -32.23 -16.06
N LEU A 319 19.88 -32.07 -16.55
CA LEU A 319 19.48 -30.90 -17.31
C LEU A 319 19.61 -29.65 -16.42
N MET A 320 19.01 -29.66 -15.23
CA MET A 320 19.00 -28.55 -14.26
C MET A 320 20.40 -28.02 -13.94
N GLN A 321 21.38 -28.91 -13.78
CA GLN A 321 22.77 -28.58 -13.45
C GLN A 321 23.65 -28.27 -14.67
N SER A 322 23.09 -28.34 -15.88
CA SER A 322 23.83 -28.01 -17.10
C SER A 322 24.14 -26.51 -17.14
N PRO A 323 25.38 -26.12 -17.50
CA PRO A 323 25.77 -24.71 -17.61
C PRO A 323 25.04 -23.97 -18.76
N ALA A 324 24.34 -24.69 -19.63
CA ALA A 324 23.55 -24.10 -20.71
C ALA A 324 22.16 -23.60 -20.26
N ILE A 325 21.71 -23.95 -19.06
CA ILE A 325 20.39 -23.54 -18.59
C ILE A 325 20.41 -22.13 -18.03
N LYS A 326 19.50 -21.31 -18.55
CA LYS A 326 19.16 -20.00 -18.00
C LYS A 326 17.73 -20.04 -17.51
N TRP A 327 17.57 -19.84 -16.20
CA TRP A 327 16.25 -19.83 -15.56
C TRP A 327 15.50 -18.56 -15.96
N ARG A 328 14.32 -18.73 -16.53
CA ARG A 328 13.40 -17.62 -16.83
C ARG A 328 12.11 -17.83 -16.06
N ILE A 329 12.03 -17.20 -14.89
CA ILE A 329 10.84 -17.23 -14.04
C ILE A 329 10.07 -15.93 -14.27
N ASN A 330 8.80 -16.04 -14.64
CA ASN A 330 7.92 -14.90 -14.85
C ASN A 330 6.77 -14.99 -13.86
N ILE A 331 6.83 -14.17 -12.82
CA ILE A 331 5.74 -13.98 -11.88
C ILE A 331 4.85 -12.88 -12.45
N ARG A 332 3.54 -13.07 -12.40
CA ARG A 332 2.57 -12.07 -12.81
C ARG A 332 1.61 -11.80 -11.65
N PRO A 333 1.27 -10.52 -11.38
CA PRO A 333 0.25 -10.22 -10.39
C PRO A 333 -1.10 -10.73 -10.90
N GLU A 334 -1.73 -11.66 -10.18
CA GLU A 334 -3.06 -12.18 -10.50
C GLU A 334 -4.18 -11.26 -9.98
N SER A 335 -3.91 -9.95 -9.88
CA SER A 335 -4.87 -8.96 -9.41
C SER A 335 -5.84 -8.62 -10.54
N ILE A 336 -6.94 -9.37 -10.62
CA ILE A 336 -8.10 -8.98 -11.39
C ILE A 336 -8.84 -7.92 -10.56
N ALA A 337 -8.76 -6.65 -10.95
CA ALA A 337 -9.69 -5.66 -10.42
C ALA A 337 -11.13 -6.11 -10.74
N MET A 338 -12.09 -5.93 -9.83
CA MET A 338 -13.51 -6.36 -10.03
C MET A 338 -14.10 -5.93 -11.39
N ILE A 339 -13.67 -4.78 -11.92
CA ILE A 339 -14.04 -4.26 -13.24
C ILE A 339 -13.51 -5.16 -14.37
N ASP A 340 -12.26 -5.62 -14.25
CA ASP A 340 -11.68 -6.59 -15.18
C ASP A 340 -12.33 -7.97 -15.05
N TYR A 341 -12.80 -8.40 -13.88
CA TYR A 341 -13.44 -9.73 -13.74
C TYR A 341 -14.74 -9.83 -14.53
N ALA A 342 -15.56 -8.76 -14.51
CA ALA A 342 -16.77 -8.68 -15.32
C ALA A 342 -16.45 -8.70 -16.82
N GLN A 343 -15.42 -7.97 -17.23
CA GLN A 343 -14.96 -7.97 -18.62
C GLN A 343 -14.38 -9.33 -19.03
N LEU A 344 -13.54 -9.96 -18.21
CA LEU A 344 -12.98 -11.29 -18.44
C LEU A 344 -14.07 -12.36 -18.50
N LYS A 345 -15.13 -12.24 -17.69
CA LYS A 345 -16.31 -13.10 -17.74
C LYS A 345 -17.09 -12.91 -19.04
N SER A 346 -17.27 -11.67 -19.51
CA SER A 346 -17.89 -11.36 -20.81
C SER A 346 -17.06 -11.92 -21.95
N GLU A 347 -15.76 -11.62 -22.00
CA GLU A 347 -14.82 -12.09 -23.01
C GLU A 347 -14.76 -13.62 -23.06
N ARG A 348 -14.73 -14.31 -21.90
CA ARG A 348 -14.77 -15.77 -21.83
C ARG A 348 -16.10 -16.34 -22.33
N THR A 349 -17.21 -15.69 -22.02
CA THR A 349 -18.54 -16.13 -22.44
C THR A 349 -18.72 -15.94 -23.94
N GLU A 350 -18.29 -14.80 -24.49
CA GLU A 350 -18.26 -14.52 -25.93
C GLU A 350 -17.34 -15.49 -26.68
N PHE A 351 -16.15 -15.77 -26.13
CA PHE A 351 -15.22 -16.75 -26.68
C PHE A 351 -15.80 -18.17 -26.73
N LEU A 352 -16.41 -18.63 -25.62
CA LEU A 352 -17.05 -19.95 -25.57
C LEU A 352 -18.24 -20.05 -26.55
N MET A 353 -19.02 -18.98 -26.71
CA MET A 353 -20.10 -18.93 -27.71
C MET A 353 -19.55 -18.98 -29.14
N ALA A 354 -18.53 -18.18 -29.44
CA ALA A 354 -17.88 -18.17 -30.75
C ALA A 354 -17.25 -19.53 -31.09
N MET A 355 -16.60 -20.18 -30.11
CA MET A 355 -16.04 -21.52 -30.27
C MET A 355 -17.14 -22.57 -30.49
N ALA A 356 -18.26 -22.49 -29.77
CA ALA A 356 -19.39 -23.39 -29.96
C ALA A 356 -19.99 -23.26 -31.38
N THR A 357 -20.14 -22.04 -31.88
CA THR A 357 -20.58 -21.77 -33.26
C THR A 357 -19.57 -22.28 -34.28
N TYR A 358 -18.27 -22.05 -34.05
CA TYR A 358 -17.21 -22.55 -34.91
C TYR A 358 -17.22 -24.09 -34.97
N ILE A 359 -17.29 -24.78 -33.84
CA ILE A 359 -17.34 -26.25 -33.79
C ILE A 359 -18.56 -26.79 -34.54
N GLN A 360 -19.74 -26.19 -34.37
CA GLN A 360 -20.94 -26.58 -35.13
C GLN A 360 -20.73 -26.44 -36.64
N SER A 361 -20.13 -25.32 -37.09
CA SER A 361 -19.82 -25.11 -38.51
C SER A 361 -18.73 -26.06 -39.04
N ALA A 362 -17.73 -26.36 -38.20
CA ALA A 362 -16.63 -27.26 -38.52
C ALA A 362 -17.11 -28.71 -38.66
N GLN A 363 -18.08 -29.14 -37.84
CA GLN A 363 -18.70 -30.47 -38.00
C GLN A 363 -19.38 -30.63 -39.36
N ALA A 364 -20.07 -29.60 -39.87
CA ALA A 364 -20.65 -29.62 -41.21
C ALA A 364 -19.58 -29.65 -42.31
N ALA A 365 -18.48 -28.91 -42.13
CA ALA A 365 -17.35 -28.90 -43.07
C ALA A 365 -16.62 -30.26 -43.14
N VAL A 366 -16.46 -30.94 -42.01
CA VAL A 366 -15.88 -32.30 -41.94
C VAL A 366 -16.75 -33.33 -42.64
N GLN A 367 -18.09 -33.18 -42.62
CA GLN A 367 -19.00 -34.04 -43.38
C GLN A 367 -18.91 -33.79 -44.89
N ALA A 368 -18.68 -32.54 -45.32
CA ALA A 368 -18.57 -32.18 -46.73
C ALA A 368 -17.21 -32.57 -47.34
N VAL A 369 -16.13 -32.47 -46.56
CA VAL A 369 -14.76 -32.81 -46.99
C VAL A 369 -14.09 -33.70 -45.92
N PRO A 370 -14.17 -35.04 -46.08
CA PRO A 370 -13.48 -35.98 -45.21
C PRO A 370 -11.96 -35.72 -45.23
N GLY A 371 -11.34 -35.53 -44.06
CA GLY A 371 -9.92 -35.22 -43.93
C GLY A 371 -9.58 -33.73 -43.71
N SER A 372 -10.58 -32.83 -43.68
CA SER A 372 -10.39 -31.40 -43.35
C SER A 372 -10.21 -31.11 -41.85
N LEU A 373 -10.44 -32.11 -40.99
CA LEU A 373 -10.37 -32.01 -39.52
C LEU A 373 -9.05 -31.42 -38.99
N PRO A 374 -7.85 -31.83 -39.47
CA PRO A 374 -6.59 -31.26 -38.98
C PRO A 374 -6.45 -29.76 -39.29
N ILE A 375 -6.87 -29.31 -40.47
CA ILE A 375 -6.77 -27.90 -40.90
C ILE A 375 -7.74 -27.02 -40.10
N LEU A 376 -8.96 -27.52 -39.84
CA LEU A 376 -9.96 -26.82 -39.02
C LEU A 376 -9.52 -26.67 -37.56
N LEU A 377 -8.79 -27.65 -37.03
CA LEU A 377 -8.22 -27.58 -35.68
C LEU A 377 -7.02 -26.64 -35.61
N GLU A 378 -6.18 -26.56 -36.65
CA GLU A 378 -5.10 -25.57 -36.73
C GLU A 378 -5.63 -24.13 -36.80
N MET A 379 -6.70 -23.88 -37.55
CA MET A 379 -7.35 -22.56 -37.58
C MET A 379 -7.96 -22.17 -36.24
N LEU A 380 -8.54 -23.15 -35.51
CA LEU A 380 -9.04 -22.94 -34.16
C LEU A 380 -7.89 -22.63 -33.18
N LYS A 381 -6.77 -23.38 -33.26
CA LYS A 381 -5.58 -23.12 -32.45
C LYS A 381 -5.05 -21.70 -32.66
N TRP A 382 -4.95 -21.28 -33.91
CA TRP A 382 -4.53 -19.92 -34.27
C TRP A 382 -5.47 -18.85 -33.68
N GLY A 383 -6.79 -19.06 -33.76
CA GLY A 383 -7.78 -18.15 -33.18
C GLY A 383 -7.74 -18.10 -31.64
N MET A 384 -7.47 -19.23 -30.98
CA MET A 384 -7.37 -19.31 -29.52
C MET A 384 -6.12 -18.64 -28.96
N ALA A 385 -5.00 -18.69 -29.68
CA ALA A 385 -3.72 -18.11 -29.25
C ALA A 385 -3.81 -16.58 -28.98
N GLY A 386 -4.78 -15.89 -29.58
CA GLY A 386 -5.01 -14.46 -29.35
C GLY A 386 -5.70 -14.10 -28.02
N PHE A 387 -6.28 -15.05 -27.29
CA PHE A 387 -7.04 -14.79 -26.06
C PHE A 387 -6.21 -15.03 -24.79
N LYS A 388 -6.39 -14.18 -23.77
CA LYS A 388 -5.70 -14.33 -22.46
C LYS A 388 -6.14 -15.64 -21.76
N GLY A 389 -5.19 -16.52 -21.47
CA GLY A 389 -5.43 -17.83 -20.81
C GLY A 389 -5.44 -19.04 -21.76
N SER A 390 -5.23 -18.83 -23.06
CA SER A 390 -5.15 -19.89 -24.07
C SER A 390 -4.00 -20.88 -23.87
N ASN A 391 -2.92 -20.46 -23.21
CA ASN A 391 -1.74 -21.28 -22.91
C ASN A 391 -2.07 -22.61 -22.19
N TYR A 392 -3.15 -22.67 -21.41
CA TYR A 392 -3.57 -23.90 -20.72
C TYR A 392 -4.27 -24.90 -21.66
N LEU A 393 -4.95 -24.40 -22.69
CA LEU A 393 -5.69 -25.20 -23.68
C LEU A 393 -4.83 -25.53 -24.91
N GLU A 394 -3.73 -24.81 -25.12
CA GLU A 394 -2.84 -25.03 -26.26
C GLU A 394 -2.22 -26.44 -26.27
N GLY A 395 -1.79 -26.93 -25.11
CA GLY A 395 -1.19 -28.27 -24.98
C GLY A 395 -2.18 -29.42 -25.23
N THR A 396 -3.46 -29.26 -24.88
CA THR A 396 -4.48 -30.27 -25.16
C THR A 396 -4.93 -30.25 -26.63
N MET A 397 -4.94 -29.05 -27.24
CA MET A 397 -5.15 -28.91 -28.69
C MET A 397 -4.04 -29.53 -29.52
N ASP A 398 -2.77 -29.38 -29.11
CA ASP A 398 -1.65 -29.97 -29.84
C ASP A 398 -1.73 -31.49 -29.87
N GLN A 399 -2.12 -32.10 -28.76
CA GLN A 399 -2.41 -33.54 -28.71
C GLN A 399 -3.58 -33.94 -29.61
N ALA A 400 -4.63 -33.12 -29.69
CA ALA A 400 -5.78 -33.37 -30.56
C ALA A 400 -5.44 -33.24 -32.05
N ILE A 401 -4.61 -32.25 -32.43
CA ILE A 401 -4.11 -32.06 -33.81
C ILE A 401 -3.19 -33.22 -34.20
N ASP A 402 -2.28 -33.65 -33.32
CA ASP A 402 -1.39 -34.78 -33.58
C ASP A 402 -2.15 -36.11 -33.72
N MET A 403 -3.20 -36.32 -32.92
CA MET A 403 -4.09 -37.48 -33.07
C MET A 403 -4.87 -37.42 -34.39
N ALA A 404 -5.36 -36.24 -34.79
CA ALA A 404 -6.09 -36.06 -36.05
C ALA A 404 -5.20 -36.24 -37.28
N LYS A 405 -3.93 -35.84 -37.23
CA LYS A 405 -2.94 -36.07 -38.30
C LYS A 405 -2.51 -37.53 -38.42
N LYS A 406 -2.54 -38.29 -37.33
CA LYS A 406 -2.21 -39.73 -37.28
C LYS A 406 -3.37 -40.64 -37.65
N ALA A 407 -4.59 -40.12 -37.80
CA ALA A 407 -5.72 -40.90 -38.29
C ALA A 407 -5.54 -41.20 -39.79
N PRO A 408 -5.57 -42.47 -40.25
CA PRO A 408 -5.28 -42.81 -41.64
C PRO A 408 -6.30 -42.18 -42.59
N GLN A 409 -5.82 -41.40 -43.56
CA GLN A 409 -6.59 -41.02 -44.76
C GLN A 409 -6.92 -42.30 -45.52
N GLY A 410 -8.19 -42.47 -45.89
CA GLY A 410 -8.63 -43.61 -46.68
C GLY A 410 -7.99 -43.61 -48.07
N GLU A 411 -6.95 -44.42 -48.25
CA GLU A 411 -6.46 -44.83 -49.56
C GLU A 411 -7.42 -45.87 -50.15
N LYS A 412 -7.83 -45.60 -51.40
CA LYS A 412 -8.42 -46.59 -52.29
C LYS A 412 -7.34 -47.58 -52.67
N ASP A 413 -7.60 -48.87 -52.53
CA ASP A 413 -6.88 -49.88 -53.31
C ASP A 413 -7.87 -50.89 -53.90
N ASP A 414 -7.75 -51.09 -55.21
CA ASP A 414 -8.64 -51.88 -56.04
C ASP A 414 -8.11 -53.32 -56.16
N GLY A 415 -8.95 -54.28 -55.74
CA GLY A 415 -9.13 -55.54 -56.46
C GLY A 415 -8.11 -56.67 -56.27
N LYS A 416 -8.51 -57.68 -55.50
CA LYS A 416 -8.87 -59.01 -56.07
C LYS A 416 -9.64 -59.90 -55.08
N ALA A 417 -10.80 -60.32 -55.57
CA ALA A 417 -11.82 -61.23 -55.06
C ALA A 417 -11.39 -62.44 -54.22
N LYS A 418 -12.08 -62.68 -53.09
CA LYS A 418 -13.16 -63.69 -52.91
C LYS A 418 -13.45 -63.94 -51.42
N GLU A 419 -14.51 -63.34 -50.88
CA GLU A 419 -15.40 -63.88 -49.82
C GLU A 419 -16.47 -62.81 -49.51
N GLY A 420 -17.48 -62.76 -50.37
CA GLY A 420 -18.29 -61.55 -50.59
C GLY A 420 -19.78 -61.64 -50.32
N GLU A 421 -20.31 -62.63 -49.61
CA GLU A 421 -21.79 -62.73 -49.44
C GLU A 421 -22.30 -62.67 -47.99
N LEU A 422 -21.44 -62.73 -46.96
CA LEU A 422 -21.90 -62.61 -45.56
C LEU A 422 -21.59 -61.26 -44.88
N LYS A 423 -20.62 -60.50 -45.41
CA LYS A 423 -20.22 -59.20 -44.82
C LYS A 423 -21.13 -58.02 -45.24
N LEU A 424 -21.68 -58.05 -46.45
CA LEU A 424 -22.51 -56.94 -46.96
C LEU A 424 -23.84 -56.77 -46.19
N GLN A 425 -24.42 -57.87 -45.70
CA GLN A 425 -25.70 -57.85 -45.00
C GLN A 425 -25.56 -57.39 -43.54
N ILE A 426 -24.42 -57.69 -42.89
CA ILE A 426 -24.10 -57.24 -41.53
C ILE A 426 -23.72 -55.75 -41.52
N GLU A 427 -23.06 -55.26 -42.57
CA GLU A 427 -22.67 -53.85 -42.70
C GLU A 427 -23.86 -52.94 -43.03
N GLN A 428 -24.82 -53.39 -43.84
CA GLN A 428 -26.08 -52.65 -44.07
C GLN A 428 -26.95 -52.55 -42.80
N ILE A 429 -27.05 -53.61 -41.99
CA ILE A 429 -27.78 -53.57 -40.70
C ILE A 429 -27.05 -52.69 -39.67
N LYS A 430 -25.71 -52.68 -39.65
CA LYS A 430 -24.93 -51.78 -38.78
C LYS A 430 -25.01 -50.31 -39.23
N ALA A 431 -25.00 -50.02 -40.53
CA ALA A 431 -25.13 -48.66 -41.05
C ALA A 431 -26.53 -48.08 -40.82
N GLN A 432 -27.58 -48.91 -40.89
CA GLN A 432 -28.96 -48.51 -40.61
C GLN A 432 -29.19 -48.29 -39.12
N SER A 433 -28.66 -49.15 -38.24
CA SER A 433 -28.74 -48.93 -36.78
C SER A 433 -27.86 -47.78 -36.28
N ALA A 434 -26.74 -47.49 -36.95
CA ALA A 434 -25.90 -46.32 -36.65
C ALA A 434 -26.60 -45.00 -37.02
N LYS A 435 -27.32 -44.92 -38.14
CA LYS A 435 -28.11 -43.72 -38.52
C LYS A 435 -29.26 -43.45 -37.54
N GLU A 436 -29.93 -44.49 -37.07
CA GLU A 436 -31.02 -44.37 -36.08
C GLU A 436 -30.50 -43.97 -34.69
N LYS A 437 -29.36 -44.54 -34.26
CA LYS A 437 -28.67 -44.12 -33.03
C LYS A 437 -28.16 -42.69 -33.11
N GLN A 438 -27.63 -42.27 -34.25
CA GLN A 438 -27.09 -40.92 -34.43
C GLN A 438 -28.20 -39.86 -34.49
N GLN A 439 -29.38 -40.16 -35.04
CA GLN A 439 -30.55 -39.27 -34.94
C GLN A 439 -31.08 -39.18 -33.50
N GLY A 440 -31.13 -40.30 -32.77
CA GLY A 440 -31.54 -40.33 -31.36
C GLY A 440 -30.56 -39.61 -30.43
N GLU A 441 -29.25 -39.73 -30.69
CA GLU A 441 -28.20 -39.00 -29.97
C GLU A 441 -28.17 -37.52 -30.37
N MET A 442 -28.43 -37.16 -31.63
CA MET A 442 -28.55 -35.76 -32.05
C MET A 442 -29.76 -35.08 -31.41
N GLN A 443 -30.91 -35.74 -31.32
CA GLN A 443 -32.07 -35.22 -30.57
C GLN A 443 -31.78 -35.12 -29.07
N LYS A 444 -31.14 -36.14 -28.47
CA LYS A 444 -30.74 -36.08 -27.05
C LYS A 444 -29.70 -34.98 -26.78
N LEU A 445 -28.74 -34.77 -27.67
CA LEU A 445 -27.72 -33.74 -27.53
C LEU A 445 -28.32 -32.34 -27.74
N GLN A 446 -29.27 -32.19 -28.66
CA GLN A 446 -29.97 -30.92 -28.90
C GLN A 446 -30.91 -30.57 -27.75
N LEU A 447 -31.62 -31.56 -27.19
CA LEU A 447 -32.43 -31.37 -25.99
C LEU A 447 -31.56 -31.08 -24.76
N LYS A 448 -30.46 -31.83 -24.58
CA LYS A 448 -29.52 -31.63 -23.47
C LYS A 448 -28.80 -30.29 -23.56
N SER A 449 -28.46 -29.83 -24.76
CA SER A 449 -27.89 -28.50 -24.98
C SER A 449 -28.89 -27.37 -24.70
N GLN A 450 -30.18 -27.53 -25.05
CA GLN A 450 -31.22 -26.56 -24.63
C GLN A 450 -31.43 -26.56 -23.12
N LEU A 451 -31.42 -27.74 -22.49
CA LEU A 451 -31.62 -27.88 -21.05
C LEU A 451 -30.40 -27.36 -20.26
N ASP A 452 -29.17 -27.59 -20.77
CA ASP A 452 -27.94 -27.00 -20.24
C ASP A 452 -27.93 -25.48 -20.44
N MET A 453 -28.44 -24.95 -21.55
CA MET A 453 -28.52 -23.50 -21.76
C MET A 453 -29.55 -22.84 -20.83
N GLN A 454 -30.68 -23.51 -20.58
CA GLN A 454 -31.71 -23.03 -19.65
C GLN A 454 -31.28 -23.16 -18.18
N THR A 455 -30.59 -24.24 -17.81
CA THR A 455 -30.03 -24.40 -16.46
C THR A 455 -28.84 -23.49 -16.22
N LEU A 456 -28.01 -23.21 -17.23
CA LEU A 456 -26.95 -22.20 -17.14
C LEU A 456 -27.55 -20.79 -17.01
N GLN A 457 -28.62 -20.45 -17.75
CA GLN A 457 -29.33 -19.18 -17.58
C GLN A 457 -29.95 -19.04 -16.19
N ALA A 458 -30.55 -20.12 -15.66
CA ALA A 458 -31.11 -20.14 -14.32
C ALA A 458 -30.02 -20.04 -13.23
N LYS A 459 -28.87 -20.68 -13.44
CA LYS A 459 -27.72 -20.62 -12.52
C LYS A 459 -27.04 -19.25 -12.56
N VAL A 460 -26.94 -18.63 -13.73
CA VAL A 460 -26.44 -17.25 -13.89
C VAL A 460 -27.40 -16.25 -13.25
N GLN A 461 -28.72 -16.39 -13.40
CA GLN A 461 -29.68 -15.56 -12.67
C GLN A 461 -29.62 -15.79 -11.16
N GLY A 462 -29.43 -17.04 -10.72
CA GLY A 462 -29.25 -17.38 -9.31
C GLY A 462 -27.98 -16.79 -8.71
N GLU A 463 -26.85 -16.84 -9.43
CA GLU A 463 -25.59 -16.21 -9.02
C GLU A 463 -25.67 -14.69 -9.07
N ILE A 464 -26.36 -14.08 -10.05
CA ILE A 464 -26.59 -12.62 -10.08
C ILE A 464 -27.47 -12.19 -8.90
N ALA A 465 -28.49 -12.97 -8.54
CA ALA A 465 -29.32 -12.71 -7.36
C ALA A 465 -28.53 -12.88 -6.05
N LYS A 466 -27.64 -13.88 -5.99
CA LYS A 466 -26.77 -14.13 -4.83
C LYS A 466 -25.70 -13.05 -4.67
N ILE A 467 -25.08 -12.62 -5.76
CA ILE A 467 -24.12 -11.50 -5.78
C ILE A 467 -24.80 -10.18 -5.42
N ASN A 468 -26.02 -9.92 -5.91
CA ASN A 468 -26.79 -8.74 -5.51
C ASN A 468 -27.26 -8.82 -4.04
N ALA A 469 -27.53 -10.01 -3.51
CA ALA A 469 -27.87 -10.20 -2.10
C ALA A 469 -26.65 -10.06 -1.19
N ASP A 470 -25.51 -10.67 -1.56
CA ASP A 470 -24.24 -10.59 -0.83
C ASP A 470 -23.68 -9.15 -0.87
N SER A 471 -23.72 -8.47 -2.03
CA SER A 471 -23.33 -7.06 -2.14
C SER A 471 -24.22 -6.14 -1.29
N LYS A 472 -25.52 -6.45 -1.17
CA LYS A 472 -26.44 -5.69 -0.33
C LYS A 472 -26.25 -6.01 1.16
N ALA A 473 -25.87 -7.24 1.49
CA ALA A 473 -25.54 -7.66 2.85
C ALA A 473 -24.22 -7.02 3.32
N ASP A 474 -23.18 -7.01 2.47
CA ASP A 474 -21.90 -6.35 2.74
C ASP A 474 -22.09 -4.84 2.90
N LEU A 475 -22.87 -4.18 2.03
CA LEU A 475 -23.22 -2.76 2.19
C LEU A 475 -23.98 -2.47 3.49
N THR A 476 -24.85 -3.39 3.94
CA THR A 476 -25.56 -3.21 5.23
C THR A 476 -24.69 -3.50 6.44
N MET A 477 -23.75 -4.46 6.36
CA MET A 477 -22.78 -4.73 7.43
C MET A 477 -21.78 -3.59 7.55
N GLU A 478 -21.28 -3.07 6.43
CA GLU A 478 -20.36 -1.94 6.42
C GLU A 478 -21.04 -0.64 6.88
N ALA A 479 -22.34 -0.45 6.58
CA ALA A 479 -23.13 0.64 7.13
C ALA A 479 -23.42 0.50 8.63
N GLU A 480 -23.64 -0.72 9.14
CA GLU A 480 -23.77 -1.01 10.57
C GLU A 480 -22.44 -0.82 11.30
N ASP A 481 -21.31 -1.25 10.72
CA ASP A 481 -19.98 -1.06 11.29
C ASP A 481 -19.58 0.43 11.29
N ALA A 482 -19.86 1.17 10.21
CA ALA A 482 -19.67 2.62 10.17
C ALA A 482 -20.56 3.34 11.20
N ARG A 483 -21.78 2.86 11.43
CA ARG A 483 -22.68 3.39 12.46
C ARG A 483 -22.21 3.05 13.88
N ASN A 484 -21.67 1.86 14.10
CA ASN A 484 -21.09 1.46 15.38
C ASN A 484 -19.80 2.24 15.69
N GLU A 485 -18.96 2.50 14.69
CA GLU A 485 -17.79 3.38 14.84
C GLU A 485 -18.19 4.83 15.08
N LEU A 486 -19.21 5.35 14.39
CA LEU A 486 -19.78 6.67 14.70
C LEU A 486 -20.33 6.75 16.13
N MET A 487 -20.98 5.69 16.61
CA MET A 487 -21.51 5.63 17.98
C MET A 487 -20.39 5.55 19.03
N LYS A 488 -19.27 4.87 18.73
CA LYS A 488 -18.06 4.88 19.57
C LYS A 488 -17.39 6.25 19.58
N ILE A 489 -17.33 6.93 18.43
CA ILE A 489 -16.80 8.29 18.31
C ILE A 489 -17.67 9.27 19.10
N GLU A 490 -19.00 9.16 19.01
CA GLU A 490 -19.95 9.98 19.77
C GLU A 490 -19.83 9.72 21.28
N ALA A 491 -19.68 8.45 21.70
CA ALA A 491 -19.45 8.09 23.09
C ALA A 491 -18.11 8.65 23.62
N ASN A 492 -17.03 8.55 22.84
CA ASN A 492 -15.72 9.10 23.20
C ASN A 492 -15.73 10.64 23.23
N LEU A 493 -16.45 11.28 22.30
CA LEU A 493 -16.62 12.73 22.28
C LEU A 493 -17.41 13.21 23.50
N THR A 494 -18.46 12.48 23.88
CA THR A 494 -19.27 12.79 25.07
C THR A 494 -18.46 12.60 26.36
N ALA A 495 -17.65 11.53 26.45
CA ALA A 495 -16.74 11.31 27.56
C ALA A 495 -15.66 12.40 27.65
N SER A 496 -15.09 12.80 26.51
CA SER A 496 -14.12 13.90 26.45
C SER A 496 -14.76 15.25 26.81
N MET A 497 -16.00 15.52 26.39
CA MET A 497 -16.73 16.72 26.82
C MET A 497 -17.00 16.73 28.33
N GLN A 498 -17.36 15.59 28.93
CA GLN A 498 -17.53 15.48 30.38
C GLN A 498 -16.21 15.69 31.13
N GLU A 499 -15.09 15.18 30.61
CA GLU A 499 -13.77 15.40 31.18
C GLU A 499 -13.34 16.86 31.07
N ILE A 500 -13.60 17.51 29.93
CA ILE A 500 -13.35 18.95 29.74
C ILE A 500 -14.22 19.77 30.69
N GLN A 501 -15.50 19.42 30.87
CA GLN A 501 -16.40 20.11 31.78
C GLN A 501 -15.96 19.94 33.24
N ALA A 502 -15.58 18.72 33.65
CA ALA A 502 -15.06 18.46 34.99
C ALA A 502 -13.74 19.20 35.27
N ASN A 503 -12.84 19.28 34.27
CA ASN A 503 -11.61 20.06 34.39
C ASN A 503 -11.88 21.57 34.43
N LEU A 504 -12.88 22.05 33.69
CA LEU A 504 -13.29 23.45 33.73
C LEU A 504 -13.86 23.82 35.10
N GLU A 505 -14.75 22.97 35.66
CA GLU A 505 -15.31 23.14 37.00
C GLU A 505 -14.23 23.08 38.08
N ALA A 506 -13.27 22.16 37.97
CA ALA A 506 -12.13 22.09 38.89
C ALA A 506 -11.25 23.35 38.82
N ASN A 507 -11.00 23.87 37.62
CA ASN A 507 -10.22 25.11 37.45
C ASN A 507 -10.96 26.34 37.97
N LEU A 508 -12.27 26.44 37.73
CA LEU A 508 -13.12 27.49 38.27
C LEU A 508 -13.13 27.47 39.81
N ALA A 509 -13.25 26.29 40.42
CA ALA A 509 -13.20 26.16 41.88
C ALA A 509 -11.83 26.56 42.46
N VAL A 510 -10.73 26.22 41.78
CA VAL A 510 -9.38 26.65 42.18
C VAL A 510 -9.24 28.17 42.05
N GLU A 511 -9.78 28.78 41.00
CA GLU A 511 -9.74 30.22 40.78
C GLU A 511 -10.59 30.98 41.81
N GLU A 512 -11.76 30.47 42.17
CA GLU A 512 -12.57 31.01 43.27
C GLU A 512 -11.84 30.95 44.62
N ILE A 513 -11.19 29.83 44.94
CA ILE A 513 -10.38 29.70 46.16
C ILE A 513 -9.20 30.69 46.14
N GLN A 514 -8.50 30.84 45.00
CA GLN A 514 -7.41 31.81 44.89
C GLN A 514 -7.89 33.26 45.02
N SER A 515 -9.03 33.59 44.43
CA SER A 515 -9.61 34.94 44.53
C SER A 515 -10.03 35.28 45.95
N THR A 516 -10.64 34.33 46.68
CA THR A 516 -11.03 34.52 48.09
C THR A 516 -9.82 34.62 49.01
N MET A 517 -8.77 33.83 48.76
CA MET A 517 -7.50 33.96 49.49
C MET A 517 -6.82 35.31 49.22
N ALA A 518 -6.82 35.79 47.97
CA ALA A 518 -6.25 37.10 47.63
C ALA A 518 -7.02 38.27 48.29
N ILE A 519 -8.35 38.19 48.36
CA ILE A 519 -9.19 39.16 49.08
C ILE A 519 -8.88 39.15 50.58
N ALA A 520 -8.74 37.96 51.17
CA ALA A 520 -8.39 37.82 52.58
C ALA A 520 -6.98 38.38 52.88
N GLU A 521 -6.00 38.12 52.02
CA GLU A 521 -4.66 38.69 52.13
C GLU A 521 -4.67 40.23 52.02
N GLN A 522 -5.44 40.79 51.10
CA GLN A 522 -5.62 42.24 50.99
C GLN A 522 -6.27 42.84 52.24
N GLN A 523 -7.26 42.17 52.83
CA GLN A 523 -7.87 42.62 54.08
C GLN A 523 -6.89 42.59 55.26
N VAL A 524 -6.06 41.54 55.35
CA VAL A 524 -5.00 41.44 56.36
C VAL A 524 -3.94 42.53 56.16
N GLN A 525 -3.50 42.78 54.92
CA GLN A 525 -2.57 43.86 54.61
C GLN A 525 -3.17 45.24 54.90
N HIS A 526 -4.45 45.46 54.59
CA HIS A 526 -5.14 46.70 54.89
C HIS A 526 -5.27 46.93 56.40
N SER A 527 -5.59 45.88 57.17
CA SER A 527 -5.61 45.90 58.64
C SER A 527 -4.24 46.22 59.23
N ASN A 528 -3.18 45.59 58.72
CA ASN A 528 -1.81 45.84 59.17
C ASN A 528 -1.35 47.27 58.86
N ASN A 529 -1.64 47.78 57.66
CA ASN A 529 -1.34 49.16 57.28
C ASN A 529 -2.11 50.17 58.14
N MET A 530 -3.38 49.91 58.46
CA MET A 530 -4.17 50.75 59.36
C MET A 530 -3.62 50.76 60.80
N THR A 531 -3.06 49.63 61.24
CA THR A 531 -2.43 49.50 62.57
C THR A 531 -1.10 50.24 62.63
N GLU A 532 -0.29 50.21 61.56
CA GLU A 532 0.95 51.01 61.45
C GLU A 532 0.68 52.52 61.41
N ILE A 533 -0.38 52.95 60.70
CA ILE A 533 -0.79 54.37 60.67
C ILE A 533 -1.26 54.85 62.06
N ALA A 534 -1.91 53.99 62.84
CA ALA A 534 -2.32 54.30 64.21
C ALA A 534 -1.13 54.34 65.20
N ALA A 535 0.00 53.73 64.87
CA ALA A 535 1.22 53.71 65.68
C ALA A 535 2.21 54.87 65.38
N ALA A 536 1.91 55.73 64.39
CA ALA A 536 2.79 56.85 64.03
C ALA A 536 2.71 58.00 65.05
N PRO A 537 3.85 58.52 65.57
CA PRO A 537 3.86 59.55 66.62
C PRO A 537 3.49 60.95 66.09
N LYS A 538 2.61 61.65 66.82
CA LYS A 538 2.15 63.02 66.52
C LYS A 538 3.32 64.03 66.47
N PRO A 539 3.41 64.91 65.44
CA PRO A 539 4.42 65.97 65.40
C PRO A 539 4.05 67.16 66.30
N ALA A 540 5.09 67.74 66.92
CA ALA A 540 5.02 68.80 67.92
C ALA A 540 4.60 70.16 67.34
N GLN A 541 3.67 70.84 68.04
CA GLN A 541 3.30 72.24 67.79
C GLN A 541 4.43 73.17 68.24
N THR A 542 4.97 73.96 67.31
CA THR A 542 5.73 75.19 67.60
C THR A 542 4.91 76.37 67.09
N GLY A 543 4.68 77.34 67.97
CA GLY A 543 3.79 78.47 67.73
C GLY A 543 4.43 79.59 66.93
N GLN A 544 3.58 80.48 66.42
CA GLN A 544 3.89 81.87 66.19
C GLN A 544 2.60 82.69 66.28
N SER A 545 2.65 83.71 67.13
CA SER A 545 1.72 84.81 67.27
C SER A 545 1.82 85.75 66.07
N ASP A 546 0.72 86.43 65.72
CA ASP A 546 0.59 87.89 65.87
C ASP A 546 -0.73 88.38 65.23
N ASP A 547 -1.36 89.29 65.97
CA ASP A 547 -2.55 90.15 65.74
C ASP A 547 -3.97 89.55 65.60
#